data_AF-A0A0D0ABK4-F1
#
_entry.id   AF-A0A0D0ABK4-F1
#
_cell.length_a   1.000
_cell.length_b   1.000
_cell.length_c   1.000
_cell.angle_alpha   90.00
_cell.angle_beta   90.00
_cell.angle_gamma   90.00
#
_symmetry.space_group_name_H-M   'P 1'
#
loop_
_entity.id
_entity.type
_entity.pdbx_description
1 polymer ?
#
loop_
_entity_poly.entity_id
_entity_poly.type
_entity_poly.pdbx_seq_one_letter_code
_entity_poly.pdbx_strand_id
1 'polypeptide(L)'
;GHADLSPDETRIAIFNQHNGIDVYKIPGAIWLASYHFTIQDNVMLPVYWIDEGLRLMVGSDSGTVCVWNVKNDSRLPSLLH
;
A
#
# COMPACT_ATOMS: atom_id res chain seq x y z
N GLY A 1 -11.82 4.18 4.13
CA GLY A 1 -10.62 3.34 3.98
C GLY A 1 -10.62 2.77 2.58
N HIS A 2 -9.54 2.96 1.83
CA HIS A 2 -9.37 2.31 0.54
C HIS A 2 -8.69 0.95 0.78
N ALA A 3 -9.10 -0.07 0.04
CA ALA A 3 -8.48 -1.38 0.09
C ALA A 3 -8.45 -1.98 -1.32
N ASP A 4 -7.48 -2.85 -1.57
CA ASP A 4 -7.32 -3.53 -2.85
C ASP A 4 -6.83 -4.97 -2.68
N LEU A 5 -7.28 -5.86 -3.56
CA LEU A 5 -6.90 -7.27 -3.58
C LEU A 5 -5.68 -7.47 -4.46
N SER A 6 -4.76 -8.34 -4.04
CA SER A 6 -3.71 -8.79 -4.94
C SER A 6 -4.31 -9.55 -6.13
N PRO A 7 -3.66 -9.57 -7.31
CA PRO A 7 -4.21 -10.21 -8.50
C PRO A 7 -4.51 -11.72 -8.35
N ASP A 8 -3.80 -12.39 -7.45
CA ASP A 8 -4.03 -13.80 -7.10
C ASP A 8 -5.10 -14.00 -6.01
N GLU A 9 -5.71 -12.90 -5.53
CA GLU A 9 -6.73 -12.85 -4.49
C GLU A 9 -6.31 -13.48 -3.15
N THR A 10 -5.00 -13.63 -2.91
CA THR A 10 -4.47 -14.22 -1.66
C THR A 10 -4.11 -13.18 -0.61
N ARG A 11 -4.06 -11.89 -0.97
CA ARG A 11 -3.73 -10.79 -0.07
C ARG A 11 -4.67 -9.61 -0.29
N ILE A 12 -4.87 -8.84 0.77
CA ILE A 12 -5.56 -7.54 0.74
C ILE A 12 -4.63 -6.48 1.31
N ALA A 13 -4.52 -5.35 0.62
CA ALA A 13 -3.87 -4.15 1.11
C ALA A 13 -4.93 -3.16 1.58
N ILE A 14 -4.75 -2.58 2.76
CA ILE A 14 -5.70 -1.66 3.37
C ILE A 14 -4.95 -0.39 3.72
N PHE A 15 -5.43 0.75 3.24
CA PHE A 15 -4.92 2.04 3.67
C PHE A 15 -5.38 2.34 5.10
N ASN A 16 -4.41 2.41 6.01
CA ASN A 16 -4.55 2.77 7.40
C ASN A 16 -4.17 4.25 7.59
N GLN A 17 -5.17 5.07 7.95
CA GLN A 17 -5.00 6.52 8.12
C GLN A 17 -4.02 6.91 9.24
N HIS A 18 -3.67 5.99 10.14
CA HIS A 18 -2.71 6.28 11.21
C HIS A 18 -1.25 6.14 10.76
N ASN A 19 -0.92 5.14 9.95
CA ASN A 19 0.48 4.77 9.73
C ASN A 19 0.81 4.19 8.34
N GLY A 20 -0.09 4.23 7.35
CA GLY A 20 0.23 3.87 5.96
C GLY A 20 -0.62 2.74 5.40
N ILE A 21 -0.03 1.62 5.01
CA ILE A 21 -0.75 0.48 4.41
C ILE A 21 -0.48 -0.78 5.20
N ASP A 22 -1.54 -1.47 5.61
CA ASP A 22 -1.43 -2.81 6.18
C ASP A 22 -1.77 -3.86 5.13
N VAL A 23 -1.01 -4.94 5.10
CA VAL A 23 -1.25 -6.08 4.21
C VAL A 23 -1.60 -7.32 5.02
N TYR A 24 -2.68 -7.97 4.60
CA TYR A 24 -3.16 -9.21 5.21
C TYR A 24 -3.23 -10.32 4.17
N LYS A 25 -2.93 -11.55 4.59
CA LYS A 25 -3.26 -12.76 3.84
C LYS A 25 -4.72 -13.10 4.05
N ILE A 26 -5.36 -13.51 2.96
CA ILE A 26 -6.72 -14.04 2.94
C ILE A 26 -6.75 -15.44 2.28
N PRO A 27 -7.68 -16.32 2.69
CA PRO A 27 -8.59 -16.15 3.83
C PRO A 27 -7.85 -16.19 5.17
N GLY A 28 -8.51 -15.69 6.23
CA GLY A 28 -8.01 -15.75 7.61
C GLY A 28 -7.49 -14.43 8.20
N ALA A 29 -7.42 -13.35 7.40
CA ALA A 29 -7.01 -12.02 7.84
C ALA A 29 -5.69 -12.03 8.65
N ILE A 30 -4.72 -12.81 8.18
CA ILE A 30 -3.42 -12.95 8.85
C ILE A 30 -2.57 -11.75 8.47
N TRP A 31 -2.17 -10.93 9.44
CA TRP A 31 -1.29 -9.79 9.19
C TRP A 31 0.06 -10.25 8.62
N LEU A 32 0.51 -9.61 7.53
CA LEU A 32 1.77 -9.91 6.87
C LEU A 32 2.81 -8.80 7.03
N ALA A 33 2.41 -7.55 6.79
CA ALA A 33 3.32 -6.41 6.79
C ALA A 33 2.58 -5.08 6.98
N SER A 34 3.33 -4.03 7.33
CA SER A 34 2.87 -2.64 7.31
C SER A 34 3.90 -1.76 6.60
N TYR A 35 3.44 -0.94 5.66
CA TYR A 35 4.26 -0.02 4.87
C TYR A 35 4.00 1.41 5.31
N HIS A 36 4.97 1.98 6.03
CA HIS A 36 4.80 3.28 6.65
C HIS A 36 5.20 4.44 5.72
N PHE A 37 4.42 5.49 5.76
CA PHE A 37 4.76 6.80 5.20
C PHE A 37 3.99 7.90 5.93
N THR A 38 4.51 9.12 5.83
CA THR A 38 3.87 10.29 6.43
C THR A 38 2.65 10.70 5.61
N ILE A 39 1.51 10.74 6.26
CA ILE A 39 0.27 11.33 5.77
C ILE A 39 0.22 12.74 6.39
N GLN A 40 0.25 13.79 5.57
CA GLN A 40 0.31 15.18 6.06
C GLN A 40 -1.09 15.72 6.34
N ASP A 41 -2.00 15.53 5.39
CA ASP A 41 -3.41 15.83 5.51
C ASP A 41 -4.16 14.53 5.75
N ASN A 42 -5.11 14.51 6.67
CA ASN A 42 -5.89 13.32 7.03
C ASN A 42 -6.92 12.94 5.94
N VAL A 43 -6.45 12.85 4.69
CA VAL A 43 -7.21 12.47 3.52
C VAL A 43 -7.09 10.98 3.24
N MET A 44 -8.15 10.42 2.68
CA MET A 44 -8.14 9.03 2.26
C MET A 44 -7.32 8.89 0.98
N LEU A 45 -6.25 8.09 1.04
CA LEU A 45 -5.39 7.83 -0.11
C LEU A 45 -5.75 6.50 -0.78
N PRO A 46 -5.72 6.42 -2.11
CA PRO A 46 -5.95 5.18 -2.81
C PRO A 46 -4.72 4.26 -2.68
N VAL A 47 -4.98 2.96 -2.59
CA VAL A 47 -3.95 1.91 -2.62
C VAL A 47 -4.26 0.91 -3.71
N TYR A 48 -3.24 0.54 -4.48
CA TYR A 48 -3.36 -0.41 -5.57
C TYR A 48 -2.24 -1.44 -5.55
N TRP A 49 -2.59 -2.70 -5.76
CA TRP A 49 -1.62 -3.72 -6.16
C TRP A 49 -1.27 -3.53 -7.63
N ILE A 50 0.04 -3.59 -7.93
CA ILE A 50 0.56 -3.51 -9.29
C ILE A 50 1.63 -4.59 -9.50
N ASP A 51 2.13 -4.72 -10.73
CA ASP A 51 3.24 -5.63 -11.08
C ASP A 51 2.94 -7.07 -10.65
N GLU A 52 1.74 -7.57 -10.99
CA GLU A 52 1.24 -8.91 -10.62
C GLU A 52 1.28 -9.19 -9.11
N GLY A 53 1.02 -8.17 -8.28
CA GLY A 53 1.00 -8.29 -6.83
C GLY A 53 2.39 -8.27 -6.19
N LEU A 54 3.43 -7.86 -6.93
CA LEU A 54 4.78 -7.69 -6.38
C LEU A 54 4.99 -6.32 -5.75
N ARG A 55 4.15 -5.33 -6.10
CA ARG A 55 4.29 -3.96 -5.60
C ARG A 55 2.97 -3.36 -5.19
N LEU A 56 3.07 -2.39 -4.30
CA LEU A 56 1.97 -1.52 -3.88
C LEU A 56 2.24 -0.10 -4.35
N MET A 57 1.21 0.56 -4.86
CA MET A 57 1.23 1.96 -5.24
C MET A 57 0.23 2.74 -4.39
N VAL A 58 0.69 3.85 -3.81
CA VAL A 58 -0.17 4.80 -3.08
C VAL A 58 0.12 6.23 -3.51
N GLY A 59 -0.95 6.95 -3.83
CA GLY A 59 -0.87 8.40 -4.02
C GLY A 59 -0.72 9.12 -2.68
N SER A 60 -0.05 10.26 -2.66
CA SER A 60 0.06 11.14 -1.50
C SER A 60 -0.76 12.41 -1.71
N ASP A 61 -1.19 12.98 -0.60
CA ASP A 61 -1.71 14.36 -0.46
C ASP A 61 -0.77 15.45 -1.00
N SER A 62 0.54 15.20 -0.99
CA SER A 62 1.58 16.12 -1.48
C SER A 62 1.80 16.10 -2.99
N GLY A 63 0.98 15.35 -3.75
CA GLY A 63 1.13 15.20 -5.20
C GLY A 63 2.20 14.19 -5.63
N THR A 64 2.79 13.46 -4.68
CA THR A 64 3.77 12.41 -4.97
C THR A 64 3.13 11.03 -5.02
N VAL A 65 3.79 10.07 -5.68
CA VAL A 65 3.40 8.65 -5.65
C VAL A 65 4.50 7.83 -4.99
N CYS A 66 4.08 6.99 -4.04
CA CYS A 66 4.94 6.06 -3.35
C CYS A 66 4.72 4.65 -3.90
N VAL A 67 5.82 3.92 -4.14
CA VAL A 67 5.75 2.53 -4.58
C VAL A 67 6.59 1.68 -3.64
N TRP A 68 6.01 0.60 -3.12
CA TRP A 68 6.71 -0.39 -2.31
C TRP A 68 6.84 -1.69 -3.07
N ASN A 69 8.02 -2.31 -2.97
CA ASN A 69 8.22 -3.68 -3.37
C ASN A 69 7.96 -4.59 -2.17
N VAL A 70 6.94 -5.43 -2.30
CA VAL A 70 6.45 -6.28 -1.21
C VAL A 70 7.39 -7.46 -0.95
N LYS A 71 8.17 -7.88 -1.95
CA LYS A 71 9.08 -9.04 -1.84
C LYS A 71 10.29 -8.75 -0.97
N ASN A 72 10.82 -7.53 -1.00
CA ASN A 72 12.05 -7.15 -0.30
C ASN A 72 11.83 -6.03 0.72
N ASP A 73 10.57 -5.69 1.01
CA ASP A 73 10.17 -4.67 1.98
C ASP A 73 10.87 -3.32 1.76
N SER A 74 11.01 -2.91 0.49
CA SER A 74 11.70 -1.67 0.14
C SER A 74 10.79 -0.66 -0.55
N ARG A 75 10.92 0.60 -0.17
CA ARG A 75 10.30 1.72 -0.87
C ARG A 75 11.16 2.11 -2.07
N LEU A 76 10.56 2.13 -3.25
CA LEU A 76 11.20 2.66 -4.45
C LEU A 76 11.23 4.20 -4.38
N PRO A 77 12.20 4.85 -5.05
CA PRO A 77 12.23 6.31 -5.13
C PRO A 77 10.88 6.84 -5.59
N SER A 78 10.37 7.86 -4.90
CA SER A 78 9.10 8.50 -5.26
C SER A 78 9.20 9.06 -6.67
N LEU A 79 8.23 8.74 -7.51
CA LEU A 79 8.04 9.44 -8.77
C LEU A 79 7.47 10.81 -8.42
N LEU A 80 8.32 11.83 -8.51
CA LEU A 80 7.90 13.23 -8.44
C LEU A 80 7.22 13.59 -9.77
N HIS A 81 6.03 14.18 -9.68
CA HIS A 81 5.42 14.92 -10.78
C HIS A 81 5.36 16.39 -10.41
#